data_AF-A0A9D8X0U1-F1
#
_entry.id   AF-A0A9D8X0U1-F1
#
_cell.length_a   1.000
_cell.length_b   1.000
_cell.length_c   1.000
_cell.angle_alpha   90.00
_cell.angle_beta   90.00
_cell.angle_gamma   90.00
#
_symmetry.space_group_name_H-M   'P 1'
#
loop_
_entity.id
_entity.type
_entity.pdbx_description
1 polymer ?
#
loop_
_entity_poly.entity_id
_entity_poly.type
_entity_poly.pdbx_seq_one_letter_code
_entity_poly.pdbx_strand_id
1 'polypeptide(L)'
;MKNIFSRERKFIILVFFLPSLLLLAVSAVYAYLIGGAEKSGEKLFECAFQSIFPFYCPGCGGSRSLYYLMRLDLLKSFIYFPALPLSALILIDVDIRALISFIKNDLTAVRKFKLNILLIIPIVIMLNFVIRNALLFFGIDYIGDILVRGV
;
A
#
# COMPACT_ATOMS: atom_id res chain seq x y z
N MET A 1 14.11 33.36 -16.32
CA MET A 1 12.94 32.48 -16.06
C MET A 1 13.13 31.00 -16.39
N LYS A 2 13.86 30.60 -17.46
CA LYS A 2 14.11 29.17 -17.79
C LYS A 2 14.77 28.35 -16.66
N ASN A 3 15.60 28.96 -15.81
CA ASN A 3 16.31 28.27 -14.73
C ASN A 3 15.44 27.89 -13.51
N ILE A 4 14.35 28.61 -13.23
CA ILE A 4 13.43 28.25 -12.15
C ILE A 4 12.60 27.04 -12.58
N PHE A 5 12.12 27.07 -13.82
CA PHE A 5 11.29 26.02 -14.40
C PHE A 5 12.06 24.69 -14.63
N SER A 6 13.38 24.74 -14.88
CA SER A 6 14.22 23.53 -14.95
C SER A 6 14.54 22.95 -13.57
N ARG A 7 14.66 23.79 -12.54
CA ARG A 7 14.93 23.38 -11.15
C ARG A 7 13.72 22.71 -10.51
N GLU A 8 12.53 23.31 -10.65
CA GLU A 8 11.27 22.70 -10.18
C GLU A 8 10.98 21.37 -10.89
N ARG A 9 11.33 21.24 -12.17
CA ARG A 9 11.23 19.99 -12.92
C ARG A 9 12.09 18.87 -12.35
N LYS A 10 13.38 19.13 -12.13
CA LYS A 10 14.29 18.15 -11.52
C LYS A 10 13.81 17.80 -10.13
N PHE A 11 13.32 18.78 -9.37
CA PHE A 11 12.79 18.58 -8.03
C PHE A 11 11.56 17.67 -8.04
N ILE A 12 10.58 17.89 -8.93
CA ILE A 12 9.37 17.05 -9.01
C ILE A 12 9.72 15.60 -9.41
N ILE A 13 10.60 15.39 -10.38
CA ILE A 13 11.03 14.03 -10.79
C ILE A 13 11.80 13.34 -9.67
N LEU A 14 12.73 14.06 -9.03
CA LEU A 14 13.54 13.52 -7.94
C LEU A 14 12.70 13.20 -6.69
N VAL A 15 11.64 13.97 -6.43
CA VAL A 15 10.80 13.83 -5.23
C VAL A 15 9.67 12.83 -5.40
N PHE A 16 9.11 12.66 -6.60
CA PHE A 16 7.98 11.75 -6.82
C PHE A 16 8.39 10.44 -7.51
N PHE A 17 9.17 10.52 -8.59
CA PHE A 17 9.45 9.37 -9.45
C PHE A 17 10.59 8.48 -8.91
N LEU A 18 11.62 9.10 -8.33
CA LEU A 18 12.75 8.35 -7.74
C LEU A 18 12.31 7.54 -6.51
N PRO A 19 11.52 8.10 -5.57
CA PRO A 19 11.07 7.35 -4.40
C PRO A 19 10.02 6.29 -4.76
N SER A 20 9.16 6.52 -5.76
CA SER A 20 8.19 5.51 -6.20
C SER A 20 8.89 4.29 -6.79
N LEU A 21 9.93 4.49 -7.62
CA LEU A 21 10.73 3.39 -8.16
C LEU A 21 11.50 2.64 -7.07
N LEU A 22 12.07 3.36 -6.10
CA LEU A 22 12.74 2.74 -4.95
C LEU A 22 11.76 1.91 -4.12
N LEU A 23 10.57 2.45 -3.84
CA LEU A 23 9.52 1.77 -3.09
C LEU A 23 9.07 0.50 -3.81
N LEU A 24 8.89 0.58 -5.13
CA LEU A 24 8.56 -0.58 -5.97
C LEU A 24 9.67 -1.64 -5.90
N ALA A 25 10.94 -1.24 -6.04
CA ALA A 25 12.07 -2.16 -5.98
C ALA A 25 12.18 -2.85 -4.61
N VAL A 26 12.06 -2.08 -3.52
CA VAL A 26 12.03 -2.62 -2.15
C VAL A 26 10.87 -3.58 -1.97
N SER A 27 9.68 -3.24 -2.48
CA SER A 27 8.53 -4.12 -2.42
C SER A 27 8.75 -5.42 -3.21
N ALA A 28 9.31 -5.35 -4.42
CA ALA A 28 9.63 -6.50 -5.25
C ALA A 28 10.62 -7.44 -4.58
N VAL A 29 11.68 -6.89 -3.99
CA VAL A 29 12.63 -7.66 -3.17
C VAL A 29 11.91 -8.30 -1.99
N TYR A 30 11.06 -7.56 -1.28
CA TYR A 30 10.30 -8.07 -0.15
C TYR A 30 9.38 -9.24 -0.54
N ALA A 31 8.61 -9.15 -1.63
CA ALA A 31 7.80 -10.28 -2.10
C ALA A 31 8.63 -11.44 -2.65
N TYR A 32 9.79 -11.18 -3.24
CA TYR A 32 10.66 -12.26 -3.68
C TYR A 32 11.19 -13.07 -2.49
N LEU A 33 11.64 -12.38 -1.44
CA LEU A 33 12.10 -13.01 -0.19
C LEU A 33 10.98 -13.78 0.51
N ILE A 34 9.78 -13.20 0.62
CA ILE A 34 8.64 -13.85 1.29
C ILE A 34 7.98 -14.92 0.43
N GLY A 35 7.93 -14.75 -0.89
CA GLY A 35 7.39 -15.76 -1.81
C GLY A 35 8.22 -17.04 -1.82
N GLY A 36 9.53 -16.95 -1.52
CA GLY A 36 10.38 -18.11 -1.25
C GLY A 36 10.00 -18.85 0.04
N ALA A 37 9.44 -18.12 1.01
CA ALA A 37 9.22 -18.60 2.35
C ALA A 37 7.74 -18.97 2.65
N GLU A 38 6.79 -18.49 1.83
CA GLU A 38 5.45 -19.07 1.76
C GLU A 38 5.49 -20.51 1.22
N LYS A 39 6.40 -20.79 0.26
CA LYS A 39 6.61 -22.14 -0.27
C LYS A 39 7.18 -23.12 0.77
N SER A 40 7.83 -22.63 1.83
CA SER A 40 8.37 -23.46 2.91
C SER A 40 7.39 -23.69 4.06
N GLY A 41 6.16 -23.17 3.99
CA GLY A 41 5.12 -23.39 5.00
C GLY A 41 5.34 -22.61 6.30
N GLU A 42 6.29 -21.68 6.34
CA GLU A 42 6.52 -20.83 7.49
C GLU A 42 5.46 -19.74 7.56
N LYS A 43 4.83 -19.57 8.74
CA LYS A 43 3.82 -18.54 9.00
C LYS A 43 4.43 -17.13 9.10
N LEU A 44 5.13 -16.69 8.08
CA LEU A 44 5.87 -15.41 8.04
C LEU A 44 5.00 -14.16 8.05
N PHE A 45 3.69 -14.33 7.94
CA PHE A 45 2.73 -13.24 8.01
C PHE A 45 2.09 -13.05 9.39
N GLU A 46 2.50 -13.82 10.40
CA GLU A 46 2.01 -13.61 11.76
C GLU A 46 2.49 -12.27 12.30
N CYS A 47 1.54 -11.37 12.57
CA CYS A 47 1.85 -10.06 13.13
C CYS A 47 2.32 -10.23 14.58
N ALA A 48 3.48 -9.68 14.93
CA ALA A 48 4.00 -9.70 16.31
C ALA A 48 3.04 -9.05 17.33
N PHE A 49 2.12 -8.20 16.87
CA PHE A 49 1.09 -7.61 17.73
C PHE A 49 0.01 -8.62 18.13
N GLN A 50 -0.26 -9.59 17.25
CA GLN A 50 -1.29 -10.59 17.42
C GLN A 50 -0.83 -11.77 18.31
N SER A 51 0.46 -11.86 18.65
CA SER A 51 0.92 -12.81 19.67
C SER A 51 0.65 -12.29 21.09
N ILE A 52 0.38 -10.99 21.25
CA ILE A 52 0.17 -10.36 22.56
C ILE A 52 -1.30 -9.98 22.75
N PHE A 53 -1.98 -9.53 21.69
CA PHE A 53 -3.37 -9.06 21.77
C PHE A 53 -4.31 -9.90 20.87
N PRO A 54 -5.53 -10.23 21.35
CA PRO A 54 -6.53 -10.96 20.58
C PRO A 54 -7.30 -10.06 19.59
N PHE A 55 -6.67 -8.99 19.09
CA PHE A 55 -7.30 -8.01 18.20
C PHE A 55 -6.42 -7.74 16.97
N TYR A 56 -7.05 -7.41 15.84
CA TYR A 56 -6.31 -7.02 14.63
C TYR A 56 -5.81 -5.58 14.75
N CYS A 57 -4.55 -5.35 14.43
CA CYS A 57 -3.95 -4.03 14.29
C CYS A 57 -4.40 -3.32 12.98
N PRO A 58 -4.34 -1.98 12.89
CA PRO A 58 -4.77 -1.25 11.70
C PRO A 58 -3.92 -1.54 10.45
N GLY A 59 -2.67 -2.00 10.63
CA GLY A 59 -1.77 -2.40 9.53
C GLY A 59 -1.78 -3.90 9.21
N CYS A 60 -2.62 -4.69 9.88
CA CYS A 60 -2.58 -6.14 9.77
C CYS A 60 -3.07 -6.60 8.38
N GLY A 61 -2.30 -7.46 7.72
CA GLY A 61 -2.56 -7.92 6.34
C GLY A 61 -1.89 -7.07 5.25
N GLY A 62 -1.17 -6.00 5.58
CA GLY A 62 -0.44 -5.17 4.61
C GLY A 62 0.59 -5.96 3.80
N SER A 63 1.41 -6.79 4.46
CA SER A 63 2.41 -7.64 3.78
C SER A 63 1.78 -8.67 2.85
N ARG A 64 0.65 -9.29 3.24
CA ARG A 64 -0.09 -10.23 2.39
C ARG A 64 -0.71 -9.51 1.19
N SER A 65 -1.33 -8.35 1.43
CA SER A 65 -1.89 -7.53 0.37
C SER A 65 -0.83 -7.11 -0.65
N LEU A 66 0.37 -6.76 -0.18
CA LEU A 66 1.50 -6.39 -1.03
C LEU A 66 1.98 -7.56 -1.88
N TYR A 67 2.05 -8.74 -1.28
CA TYR A 67 2.40 -9.96 -1.99
C TYR A 67 1.42 -10.30 -3.12
N TYR A 68 0.11 -10.27 -2.85
CA TYR A 68 -0.91 -10.49 -3.88
C TYR A 68 -0.93 -9.38 -4.93
N LEU A 69 -0.69 -8.13 -4.54
CA LEU A 69 -0.59 -7.00 -5.45
C LEU A 69 0.53 -7.20 -6.48
N MET A 70 1.70 -7.70 -6.05
CA MET A 70 2.80 -8.02 -6.95
C MET A 70 2.56 -9.22 -7.86
N ARG A 71 1.68 -10.14 -7.45
CA ARG A 71 1.18 -11.21 -8.33
C ARG A 71 0.04 -10.75 -9.25
N LEU A 72 -0.28 -9.45 -9.25
CA LEU A 72 -1.44 -8.87 -9.95
C LEU A 72 -2.80 -9.47 -9.53
N ASP A 73 -2.88 -10.09 -8.35
CA ASP A 73 -4.14 -10.57 -7.77
C ASP A 73 -4.79 -9.44 -6.95
N LEU A 74 -5.46 -8.52 -7.67
CA LEU A 74 -6.08 -7.33 -7.10
C LEU A 74 -7.22 -7.68 -6.12
N LEU A 75 -7.96 -8.74 -6.39
CA LEU A 75 -9.07 -9.18 -5.55
C LEU A 75 -8.58 -9.58 -4.17
N LYS A 76 -7.56 -10.46 -4.10
CA LYS A 76 -6.99 -10.85 -2.81
C LYS A 76 -6.29 -9.69 -2.13
N SER A 77 -5.54 -8.88 -2.86
CA SER A 77 -4.89 -7.68 -2.31
C SER A 77 -5.90 -6.75 -1.62
N PHE A 78 -7.06 -6.54 -2.24
CA PHE A 78 -8.14 -5.71 -1.69
C PHE A 78 -8.76 -6.30 -0.43
N ILE A 79 -9.01 -7.62 -0.40
CA ILE A 79 -9.54 -8.33 0.77
C ILE A 79 -8.57 -8.24 1.96
N TYR A 80 -7.26 -8.41 1.70
CA TYR A 80 -6.26 -8.41 2.75
C TYR A 80 -5.91 -7.03 3.29
N PHE A 81 -5.88 -5.99 2.47
CA PHE A 81 -5.69 -4.62 2.94
C PHE A 81 -6.08 -3.64 1.82
N PRO A 82 -7.30 -3.09 1.80
CA PRO A 82 -7.81 -2.30 0.67
C PRO A 82 -7.07 -0.96 0.50
N ALA A 83 -6.45 -0.45 1.57
CA ALA A 83 -5.67 0.79 1.51
C ALA A 83 -4.42 0.67 0.62
N LEU A 84 -3.87 -0.53 0.43
CA LEU A 84 -2.66 -0.74 -0.37
C LEU A 84 -2.88 -0.63 -1.89
N PRO A 85 -3.85 -1.33 -2.51
CA PRO A 85 -4.13 -1.12 -3.92
C PRO A 85 -4.59 0.32 -4.19
N LEU A 86 -5.31 0.94 -3.25
CA LEU A 86 -5.68 2.37 -3.37
C LEU A 86 -4.47 3.30 -3.34
N SER A 87 -3.51 3.08 -2.44
CA SER A 87 -2.29 3.89 -2.41
C SER A 87 -1.43 3.69 -3.66
N ALA A 88 -1.36 2.46 -4.18
CA ALA A 88 -0.70 2.16 -5.45
C ALA A 88 -1.37 2.91 -6.63
N LEU A 89 -2.69 2.95 -6.69
CA LEU A 89 -3.42 3.71 -7.72
C LEU A 89 -3.15 5.22 -7.64
N ILE A 90 -3.11 5.79 -6.43
CA ILE A 90 -2.79 7.21 -6.22
C ILE A 90 -1.35 7.50 -6.65
N LEU A 91 -0.40 6.63 -6.31
CA LEU A 91 1.00 6.77 -6.73
C LEU A 91 1.12 6.75 -8.26
N ILE A 92 0.43 5.82 -8.94
CA ILE A 92 0.42 5.75 -10.40
C ILE A 92 -0.18 7.03 -11.02
N ASP A 93 -1.28 7.56 -10.50
CA ASP A 93 -1.88 8.81 -10.98
C ASP A 93 -0.91 10.00 -10.82
N VAL A 94 -0.19 10.07 -9.69
CA VAL A 94 0.84 11.10 -9.46
C VAL A 94 2.00 10.94 -10.44
N ASP A 95 2.48 9.72 -10.68
CA ASP A 95 3.58 9.44 -11.61
C ASP A 95 3.19 9.77 -13.07
N ILE A 96 1.95 9.44 -13.48
CA ILE A 96 1.44 9.80 -14.80
C ILE A 96 1.35 11.32 -14.96
N ARG A 97 0.85 12.05 -13.95
CA ARG A 97 0.80 13.51 -13.98
C ARG A 97 2.20 14.11 -14.05
N ALA A 98 3.15 13.57 -13.30
CA ALA A 98 4.54 14.01 -13.34
C ALA A 98 5.16 13.76 -14.74
N LEU A 99 4.89 12.61 -15.34
CA LEU A 99 5.35 12.26 -16.69
C LEU A 99 4.73 13.19 -17.76
N ILE A 100 3.44 13.46 -17.69
CA ILE A 100 2.76 14.40 -18.60
C ILE A 100 3.33 15.81 -18.43
N SER A 101 3.55 16.25 -17.19
CA SER A 101 4.16 17.54 -16.89
C SER A 101 5.58 17.66 -17.44
N PHE A 102 6.33 16.55 -17.45
CA PHE A 102 7.65 16.49 -18.07
C PHE A 102 7.58 16.64 -19.59
N ILE A 103 6.74 15.85 -20.26
CA ILE A 103 6.59 15.87 -21.73
C ILE A 103 6.06 17.21 -22.23
N LYS A 104 5.01 17.74 -21.59
CA LYS A 104 4.34 18.98 -22.02
C LYS A 104 5.05 20.25 -21.60
N ASN A 105 6.15 20.13 -20.85
CA ASN A 105 6.83 21.27 -20.24
C ASN A 105 5.87 22.18 -19.45
N ASP A 106 4.88 21.60 -18.77
CA ASP A 106 3.85 22.33 -18.03
C ASP A 106 3.55 21.67 -16.68
N LEU A 107 3.60 22.45 -15.59
CA LEU A 107 3.39 21.98 -14.22
C LEU A 107 1.93 22.01 -13.77
N THR A 108 0.99 22.43 -14.63
CA THR A 108 -0.44 22.49 -14.27
C THR A 108 -1.02 21.15 -13.84
N ALA A 109 -0.59 20.03 -14.44
CA ALA A 109 -1.13 18.71 -14.13
C ALA A 109 -0.78 18.24 -12.70
N VAL A 110 0.46 18.46 -12.26
CA VAL A 110 0.92 18.15 -10.89
C VAL A 110 0.34 19.13 -9.88
N ARG A 111 0.27 20.43 -10.20
CA ARG A 111 -0.28 21.46 -9.28
C ARG A 111 -1.77 21.26 -8.98
N LYS A 112 -2.51 20.63 -9.88
CA LYS A 112 -3.93 20.28 -9.67
C LYS A 112 -4.14 19.11 -8.70
N PHE A 113 -3.07 18.39 -8.32
CA PHE A 113 -3.18 17.29 -7.38
C PHE A 113 -3.63 17.81 -6.01
N LYS A 114 -4.77 17.30 -5.54
CA LYS A 114 -5.37 17.73 -4.27
C LYS A 114 -4.87 16.83 -3.15
N LEU A 115 -4.23 17.42 -2.13
CA LEU A 115 -3.80 16.68 -0.94
C LEU A 115 -4.95 15.93 -0.25
N ASN A 116 -6.19 16.41 -0.39
CA ASN A 116 -7.37 15.77 0.17
C ASN A 116 -7.58 14.32 -0.29
N ILE A 117 -7.06 13.93 -1.47
CA ILE A 117 -7.11 12.54 -1.93
C ILE A 117 -6.29 11.62 -1.01
N LEU A 118 -5.19 12.10 -0.42
CA LEU A 118 -4.39 11.30 0.52
C LEU A 118 -5.14 11.02 1.82
N LEU A 119 -6.10 11.88 2.21
CA LEU A 119 -6.91 11.66 3.41
C LEU A 119 -7.83 10.43 3.30
N ILE A 120 -8.10 9.95 2.08
CA ILE A 120 -8.88 8.73 1.86
C ILE A 120 -8.13 7.50 2.42
N ILE A 121 -6.80 7.47 2.33
CA ILE A 121 -5.99 6.34 2.79
C ILE A 121 -6.19 6.05 4.29
N PRO A 122 -5.94 6.98 5.23
CA PRO A 122 -6.13 6.71 6.66
C PRO A 122 -7.59 6.40 7.00
N ILE A 123 -8.56 6.99 6.30
CA ILE A 123 -9.98 6.66 6.48
C ILE A 123 -10.24 5.19 6.14
N VAL A 124 -9.72 4.70 5.00
CA VAL A 124 -9.88 3.30 4.60
C VAL A 124 -9.15 2.35 5.55
N ILE A 125 -7.97 2.74 6.05
CA ILE A 125 -7.23 1.95 7.05
C ILE A 125 -8.07 1.79 8.33
N MET A 126 -8.63 2.88 8.84
CA MET A 126 -9.47 2.85 10.04
C MET A 126 -10.75 2.07 9.82
N LEU A 127 -11.39 2.22 8.66
CA LEU A 127 -12.59 1.46 8.31
C LEU A 127 -12.30 -0.05 8.28
N ASN A 128 -11.20 -0.46 7.66
CA ASN A 128 -10.77 -1.86 7.63
C ASN A 128 -10.47 -2.40 9.04
N PHE A 129 -9.86 -1.58 9.90
CA PHE A 129 -9.64 -1.93 11.32
C PHE A 129 -10.96 -2.15 12.07
N VAL A 130 -11.93 -1.24 11.92
CA VAL A 130 -13.24 -1.33 12.59
C VAL A 130 -14.01 -2.55 12.09
N ILE A 131 -14.10 -2.76 10.77
CA ILE A 131 -14.82 -3.89 10.17
C ILE A 131 -14.25 -5.22 10.66
N ARG A 132 -12.91 -5.37 10.69
CA ARG A 132 -12.25 -6.60 11.14
C ARG A 132 -12.50 -6.92 12.60
N ASN A 133 -12.32 -5.92 13.46
CA ASN A 133 -12.52 -6.13 14.90
C ASN A 133 -14.00 -6.33 15.23
N ALA A 134 -14.93 -5.72 14.47
CA ALA A 134 -16.35 -6.01 14.58
C ALA A 134 -16.69 -7.45 14.15
N LEU A 135 -16.19 -7.91 12.99
CA LEU A 135 -16.38 -9.29 12.53
C LEU A 135 -15.80 -10.32 13.51
N LEU A 136 -14.63 -10.02 14.08
CA LEU A 136 -14.01 -10.83 15.12
C LEU A 136 -14.88 -10.92 16.38
N PHE A 137 -15.53 -9.83 16.78
CA PHE A 137 -16.48 -9.83 17.90
C PHE A 137 -17.71 -10.73 17.64
N PHE A 138 -18.10 -10.89 16.37
CA PHE A 138 -19.13 -11.85 15.95
C PHE A 138 -18.60 -13.28 15.75
N GLY A 139 -17.31 -13.54 16.04
CA GLY A 139 -16.70 -14.85 15.89
C GLY A 139 -16.41 -15.25 14.44
N ILE A 140 -16.35 -14.29 13.51
CA ILE A 140 -16.03 -14.54 12.11
C ILE A 140 -14.61 -14.04 11.82
N ASP A 141 -13.69 -14.98 11.58
CA ASP A 141 -12.32 -14.70 11.13
C ASP A 141 -12.14 -15.19 9.70
N TYR A 142 -12.27 -14.28 8.74
CA TYR A 142 -12.11 -14.57 7.32
C TYR A 142 -10.65 -14.70 6.87
N ILE A 143 -9.69 -14.34 7.72
CA ILE A 143 -8.25 -14.49 7.46
C ILE A 143 -7.73 -15.79 8.10
N GLY A 144 -8.37 -16.25 9.17
CA GLY A 144 -8.01 -17.43 9.93
C GLY A 144 -6.74 -17.25 10.77
N ASP A 145 -6.40 -16.03 11.14
CA ASP A 145 -5.19 -15.77 11.94
C ASP A 145 -5.44 -15.88 13.44
N ILE A 146 -6.63 -15.47 13.94
CA ILE A 146 -6.96 -15.38 15.37
C ILE A 146 -7.75 -16.60 15.83
N LEU A 147 -8.87 -16.93 15.16
CA LEU A 147 -9.74 -18.01 15.64
C LEU A 147 -9.13 -19.41 15.44
N VAL A 148 -8.26 -19.58 14.44
CA VAL A 148 -7.51 -20.84 14.22
C VAL A 148 -6.46 -21.08 15.31
N ARG A 149 -6.03 -20.04 16.03
CA ARG A 149 -5.07 -20.16 17.14
C ARG A 149 -5.69 -20.71 18.43
N GLY A 150 -7.00 -20.99 18.46
CA GLY A 150 -7.65 -21.64 19.60
C GLY A 150 -7.44 -20.88 20.91
N VAL A 151 -8.14 -19.75 21.05
CA VAL A 151 -8.41 -19.18 22.37
C VAL A 151 -9.70 -19.79 22.88
#